data_AF-A0A1Z9AHW3-F1
#
_entry.id   AF-A0A1Z9AHW3-F1
#
_cell.length_a   1.000
_cell.length_b   1.000
_cell.length_c   1.000
_cell.angle_alpha   90.00
_cell.angle_beta   90.00
_cell.angle_gamma   90.00
#
_symmetry.space_group_name_H-M   'P 1'
#
loop_
_entity.id
_entity.type
_entity.pdbx_description
1 polymer ?
#
loop_
_entity_poly.entity_id
_entity_poly.type
_entity_poly.pdbx_seq_one_letter_code
_entity_poly.pdbx_strand_id
1 'polypeptide(L)'
;MQLGLLLVATLFSSAAQAQESVFTTLSPEELAEYQFDDSEIPFEVSDINLGQRAIMERQRRQIRDLMQRHFGSDRLRGDDADLVRFQQLIDDQRIRSSDVSTWQALGIAFGDLLVARHGLQWVVYEDEYGASKALRWRQTDNFVFPVTLFSKRVQFEEAIDVVNLYAELSQTITAFKARPEPLQMP
;
A
#
# COMPACT_ATOMS: atom_id res chain seq x y z
N MET A 1 50.01 -47.03 42.17
CA MET A 1 50.78 -45.99 41.46
C MET A 1 49.84 -44.83 41.15
N GLN A 2 50.36 -43.62 41.28
CA GLN A 2 49.66 -42.37 41.64
C GLN A 2 49.44 -41.46 40.41
N LEU A 3 48.75 -40.33 40.66
CA LEU A 3 48.45 -39.14 39.81
C LEU A 3 47.11 -39.20 39.07
N GLY A 4 46.24 -38.16 39.08
CA GLY A 4 46.33 -36.81 39.63
C GLY A 4 45.02 -36.04 39.34
N LEU A 5 44.78 -35.00 40.15
CA LEU A 5 43.65 -34.06 40.11
C LEU A 5 43.88 -32.95 39.07
N LEU A 6 42.89 -32.58 38.23
CA LEU A 6 42.75 -31.24 37.60
C LEU A 6 41.39 -31.02 36.89
N LEU A 7 40.52 -30.23 37.56
CA LEU A 7 39.76 -29.03 37.17
C LEU A 7 39.22 -28.74 35.73
N VAL A 8 38.02 -28.12 35.73
CA VAL A 8 37.36 -27.14 34.81
C VAL A 8 36.53 -27.65 33.60
N ALA A 9 35.22 -27.36 33.63
CA ALA A 9 34.55 -26.35 32.79
C ALA A 9 33.14 -26.78 32.36
N THR A 10 32.14 -26.10 32.94
CA THR A 10 30.78 -25.99 32.39
C THR A 10 30.81 -25.45 30.97
N LEU A 11 30.08 -26.09 30.06
CA LEU A 11 29.62 -25.45 28.83
C LEU A 11 28.11 -25.61 28.70
N PHE A 12 27.45 -24.47 28.78
CA PHE A 12 26.08 -24.21 28.35
C PHE A 12 25.83 -24.81 26.96
N SER A 13 24.71 -25.50 26.77
CA SER A 13 24.16 -25.74 25.44
C SER A 13 22.80 -25.03 25.36
N SER A 14 22.82 -23.90 24.67
CA SER A 14 21.65 -23.11 24.31
C SER A 14 20.87 -23.83 23.21
N ALA A 15 19.73 -24.42 23.57
CA ALA A 15 18.69 -24.68 22.58
C ALA A 15 17.90 -23.37 22.41
N ALA A 16 18.19 -22.74 21.28
CA ALA A 16 17.72 -21.46 20.79
C ALA A 16 16.26 -21.10 21.13
N GLN A 17 16.13 -19.84 21.55
CA GLN A 17 14.92 -19.02 21.61
C GLN A 17 13.99 -19.27 20.42
N ALA A 18 12.78 -19.75 20.71
CA ALA A 18 11.65 -19.59 19.82
C ALA A 18 11.27 -18.11 19.81
N GLN A 19 11.23 -17.53 18.61
CA GLN A 19 10.85 -16.16 18.32
C GLN A 19 9.55 -15.79 19.08
N GLU A 20 9.57 -14.74 19.91
CA GLU A 20 8.38 -14.13 20.48
C GLU A 20 7.41 -13.78 19.33
N SER A 21 6.24 -14.43 19.30
CA SER A 21 5.17 -14.02 18.41
C SER A 21 4.69 -12.64 18.87
N VAL A 22 4.81 -11.63 18.01
CA VAL A 22 4.23 -10.29 18.20
C VAL A 22 2.70 -10.32 18.23
N PHE A 23 2.10 -11.49 17.99
CA PHE A 23 0.67 -11.73 18.05
C PHE A 23 0.27 -12.41 19.35
N THR A 24 -0.64 -11.78 20.10
CA THR A 24 -1.31 -12.38 21.25
C THR A 24 -2.32 -13.42 20.73
N THR A 25 -2.22 -14.65 21.21
CA THR A 25 -3.23 -15.69 20.94
C THR A 25 -4.29 -15.64 22.04
N LEU A 26 -5.55 -15.43 21.65
CA LEU A 26 -6.69 -15.43 22.59
C LEU A 26 -7.16 -16.88 22.81
N SER A 27 -7.48 -17.23 24.05
CA SER A 27 -8.18 -18.48 24.38
C SER A 27 -9.64 -18.43 23.89
N PRO A 28 -10.33 -19.58 23.77
CA PRO A 28 -11.74 -19.62 23.35
C PRO A 28 -12.69 -18.80 24.24
N GLU A 29 -12.39 -18.70 25.54
CA GLU A 29 -13.17 -17.90 26.50
C GLU A 29 -12.91 -16.40 26.30
N GLU A 30 -11.65 -16.00 26.14
CA GLU A 30 -11.27 -14.61 25.84
C GLU A 30 -11.80 -14.16 24.47
N LEU A 31 -11.84 -15.05 23.47
CA LEU A 31 -12.42 -14.75 22.16
C LEU A 31 -13.93 -14.53 22.25
N ALA A 32 -14.63 -15.25 23.12
CA ALA A 32 -16.07 -15.09 23.31
C ALA A 32 -16.42 -13.76 23.99
N GLU A 33 -15.50 -13.22 24.79
CA GLU A 33 -15.64 -11.93 25.49
C GLU A 33 -14.91 -10.78 24.78
N TYR A 34 -14.19 -11.07 23.69
CA TYR A 34 -13.41 -10.05 22.97
C TYR A 34 -14.34 -9.04 22.31
N GLN A 35 -14.34 -7.83 22.84
CA GLN A 35 -14.94 -6.68 22.20
C GLN A 35 -13.91 -6.10 21.23
N PHE A 36 -14.23 -6.12 19.94
CA PHE A 36 -13.44 -5.41 18.95
C PHE A 36 -13.38 -3.93 19.36
N ASP A 37 -12.17 -3.37 19.29
CA ASP A 37 -12.00 -1.95 19.46
C ASP A 37 -12.62 -1.26 18.23
N ASP A 38 -13.84 -0.74 18.40
CA ASP A 38 -14.56 0.03 17.39
C ASP A 38 -14.10 1.51 17.37
N SER A 39 -12.99 1.86 18.04
CA SER A 39 -12.48 3.23 17.97
C SER A 39 -12.01 3.55 16.55
N GLU A 40 -12.70 4.51 15.93
CA GLU A 40 -12.27 5.07 14.67
C GLU A 40 -10.92 5.79 14.89
N ILE A 41 -9.88 5.36 14.17
CA ILE A 41 -8.59 6.04 14.18
C ILE A 41 -8.85 7.47 13.70
N PRO A 42 -8.59 8.51 14.51
CA PRO A 42 -8.83 9.88 14.11
C PRO A 42 -8.01 10.20 12.85
N PHE A 43 -8.67 10.81 11.86
CA PHE A 43 -8.02 11.26 10.65
C PHE A 43 -8.51 12.65 10.23
N GLU A 44 -7.65 13.36 9.52
CA GLU A 44 -7.97 14.63 8.87
C GLU A 44 -7.90 14.49 7.36
N VAL A 45 -8.82 15.16 6.66
CA VAL A 45 -8.81 15.22 5.19
C VAL A 45 -8.69 16.65 4.75
N SER A 46 -7.71 16.92 3.89
CA SER A 46 -7.53 18.23 3.26
C SER A 46 -7.34 18.13 1.75
N ASP A 47 -7.62 19.23 1.05
CA ASP A 47 -7.40 19.31 -0.38
C ASP A 47 -5.90 19.29 -0.70
N ILE A 48 -5.56 18.72 -1.86
CA ILE A 48 -4.19 18.78 -2.37
C ILE A 48 -3.78 20.25 -2.53
N ASN A 49 -2.69 20.66 -1.89
CA ASN A 49 -2.14 22.01 -2.02
C ASN A 49 -1.20 22.13 -3.24
N LEU A 50 -0.69 23.35 -3.51
CA LEU A 50 0.17 23.61 -4.66
C LEU A 50 1.48 22.81 -4.65
N GLY A 51 2.12 22.69 -3.48
CA GLY A 51 3.37 21.93 -3.33
C GLY A 51 3.16 20.44 -3.58
N GLN A 52 2.07 19.88 -3.04
CA GLN A 52 1.69 18.48 -3.24
C GLN A 52 1.34 18.20 -4.70
N ARG A 53 0.59 19.09 -5.38
CA ARG A 53 0.36 19.00 -6.83
C ARG A 53 1.67 18.92 -7.60
N ALA A 54 2.63 19.78 -7.28
CA ALA A 54 3.93 19.80 -7.95
C ALA A 54 4.74 18.51 -7.71
N ILE A 55 4.67 17.93 -6.51
CA ILE A 55 5.28 16.63 -6.19
C ILE A 55 4.65 15.52 -7.05
N MET A 56 3.32 15.43 -7.04
CA MET A 56 2.61 14.39 -7.81
C MET A 56 2.88 14.52 -9.30
N GLU A 57 2.96 15.75 -9.83
CA GLU A 57 3.28 15.96 -11.24
C GLU A 57 4.72 15.55 -11.59
N ARG A 58 5.69 15.69 -10.67
CA ARG A 58 7.03 15.11 -10.86
C ARG A 58 6.98 13.58 -10.93
N GLN A 59 6.20 12.95 -10.06
CA GLN A 59 6.01 11.50 -10.06
C GLN A 59 5.36 11.01 -11.37
N ARG A 60 4.34 11.72 -11.86
CA ARG A 60 3.74 11.41 -13.18
C ARG A 60 4.75 11.52 -14.32
N ARG A 61 5.58 12.57 -14.34
CA ARG A 61 6.66 12.71 -15.33
C ARG A 61 7.64 11.56 -15.28
N GLN A 62 8.05 11.13 -14.09
CA GLN A 62 8.96 9.99 -13.92
C GLN A 62 8.44 8.71 -14.58
N ILE A 63 7.14 8.44 -14.48
CA ILE A 63 6.51 7.29 -15.15
C ILE A 63 6.42 7.50 -16.67
N ARG A 64 6.05 8.70 -17.13
CA ARG A 64 6.05 9.04 -18.56
C ARG A 64 7.43 8.88 -19.19
N ASP A 65 8.49 9.32 -18.51
CA ASP A 65 9.87 9.19 -18.95
C ASP A 65 10.32 7.72 -18.99
N LEU A 66 9.83 6.90 -18.07
CA LEU A 66 10.08 5.46 -18.07
C LEU A 66 9.39 4.77 -19.26
N MET A 67 8.12 5.12 -19.52
CA MET A 67 7.37 4.63 -20.68
C MET A 67 7.99 5.07 -22.00
N GLN A 68 8.44 6.32 -22.10
CA GLN A 68 9.12 6.83 -23.30
C GLN A 68 10.38 6.03 -23.61
N ARG A 69 11.20 5.76 -22.60
CA ARG A 69 12.46 5.00 -22.76
C ARG A 69 12.21 3.55 -23.14
N HIS A 70 11.15 2.94 -22.63
CA HIS A 70 10.89 1.52 -22.82
C HIS A 70 10.05 1.21 -24.07
N PHE A 71 8.99 2.00 -24.31
CA PHE A 71 8.02 1.79 -25.40
C PHE A 71 8.14 2.78 -26.55
N GLY A 72 9.03 3.78 -26.45
CA GLY A 72 9.12 4.88 -27.43
C GLY A 72 7.95 5.86 -27.39
N SER A 73 7.11 5.80 -26.35
CA SER A 73 5.93 6.65 -26.19
C SER A 73 5.69 6.97 -24.70
N ASP A 74 5.56 8.25 -24.40
CA ASP A 74 5.26 8.83 -23.08
C ASP A 74 3.75 8.95 -22.79
N ARG A 75 2.92 8.55 -23.74
CA ARG A 75 1.48 8.79 -23.72
C ARG A 75 0.79 7.87 -22.71
N LEU A 76 0.40 8.45 -21.58
CA LEU A 76 -0.65 7.95 -20.70
C LEU A 76 -1.99 8.31 -21.32
N ARG A 77 -2.76 7.29 -21.73
CA ARG A 77 -4.03 7.45 -22.43
C ARG A 77 -5.21 7.66 -21.50
N GLY A 78 -5.08 7.29 -20.22
CA GLY A 78 -6.20 7.24 -19.30
C GLY A 78 -7.09 6.00 -19.51
N ASP A 79 -6.61 4.99 -20.24
CA ASP A 79 -7.37 3.82 -20.67
C ASP A 79 -6.71 2.48 -20.32
N ASP A 80 -7.31 1.35 -20.75
CA ASP A 80 -6.85 0.00 -20.38
C ASP A 80 -5.46 -0.30 -20.96
N ALA A 81 -5.05 0.39 -22.03
CA ALA A 81 -3.73 0.20 -22.59
C ALA A 81 -2.63 0.68 -21.64
N ASP A 82 -2.92 1.62 -20.74
CA ASP A 82 -1.96 2.04 -19.71
C ASP A 82 -1.74 0.93 -18.68
N LEU A 83 -2.78 0.18 -18.29
CA LEU A 83 -2.65 -0.95 -17.36
C LEU A 83 -1.73 -2.03 -17.92
N VAL A 84 -1.88 -2.37 -19.20
CA VAL A 84 -1.01 -3.33 -19.89
C VAL A 84 0.45 -2.83 -19.92
N ARG A 85 0.66 -1.55 -20.21
CA ARG A 85 2.01 -0.95 -20.21
C ARG A 85 2.63 -0.92 -18.82
N PHE A 86 1.85 -0.66 -17.78
CA PHE A 86 2.31 -0.72 -16.40
C PHE A 86 2.73 -2.14 -16.03
N GLN A 87 1.93 -3.17 -16.38
CA GLN A 87 2.32 -4.56 -16.19
C GLN A 87 3.64 -4.88 -16.88
N GLN A 88 3.78 -4.48 -18.16
CA GLN A 88 5.01 -4.69 -18.92
C GLN A 88 6.24 -4.04 -18.27
N LEU A 89 6.12 -2.83 -17.72
CA LEU A 89 7.24 -2.19 -16.99
C LEU A 89 7.68 -3.00 -15.76
N ILE A 90 6.74 -3.66 -15.09
CA ILE A 90 6.99 -4.51 -13.92
C ILE A 90 7.64 -5.83 -14.35
N ASP A 91 7.04 -6.51 -15.31
CA ASP A 91 7.50 -7.81 -15.82
C ASP A 91 8.92 -7.71 -16.40
N ASP A 92 9.21 -6.64 -17.12
CA ASP A 92 10.54 -6.34 -17.67
C ASP A 92 11.53 -5.79 -16.63
N GLN A 93 11.15 -5.72 -15.35
CA GLN A 93 11.98 -5.23 -14.24
C GLN A 93 12.56 -3.83 -14.50
N ARG A 94 11.77 -2.95 -15.15
CA ARG A 94 12.18 -1.57 -15.45
C ARG A 94 12.20 -0.67 -14.21
N ILE A 95 11.64 -1.14 -13.11
CA ILE A 95 11.67 -0.52 -11.79
C ILE A 95 12.42 -1.47 -10.84
N ARG A 96 13.49 -0.99 -10.22
CA ARG A 96 14.23 -1.79 -9.23
C ARG A 96 13.36 -2.01 -7.99
N SER A 97 13.44 -3.19 -7.38
CA SER A 97 12.67 -3.49 -6.15
C SER A 97 12.94 -2.49 -5.03
N SER A 98 14.17 -2.02 -4.90
CA SER A 98 14.58 -1.01 -3.91
C SER A 98 14.14 0.42 -4.23
N ASP A 99 13.64 0.69 -5.44
CA ASP A 99 13.25 2.04 -5.88
C ASP A 99 11.81 2.37 -5.48
N VAL A 100 11.61 2.52 -4.17
CA VAL A 100 10.30 2.83 -3.57
C VAL A 100 9.69 4.10 -4.19
N SER A 101 10.51 5.09 -4.54
CA SER A 101 10.04 6.33 -5.16
C SER A 101 9.38 6.09 -6.52
N THR A 102 10.01 5.28 -7.38
CA THR A 102 9.42 4.92 -8.68
C THR A 102 8.17 4.05 -8.52
N TRP A 103 8.15 3.11 -7.57
CA TRP A 103 6.94 2.32 -7.26
C TRP A 103 5.78 3.20 -6.82
N GLN A 104 6.04 4.17 -5.96
CA GLN A 104 5.02 5.12 -5.52
C GLN A 104 4.59 6.07 -6.63
N ALA A 105 5.50 6.44 -7.53
CA ALA A 105 5.17 7.20 -8.72
C ALA A 105 4.25 6.42 -9.68
N LEU A 106 4.47 5.11 -9.83
CA LEU A 106 3.57 4.22 -10.56
C LEU A 106 2.19 4.18 -9.89
N GLY A 107 2.16 4.14 -8.56
CA GLY A 107 0.93 4.26 -7.77
C GLY A 107 0.14 5.55 -8.05
N ILE A 108 0.82 6.68 -8.21
CA ILE A 108 0.18 7.95 -8.61
C ILE A 108 -0.43 7.85 -10.02
N ALA A 109 0.33 7.36 -11.00
CA ALA A 109 -0.15 7.24 -12.38
C ALA A 109 -1.33 6.25 -12.50
N PHE A 110 -1.26 5.14 -11.77
CA PHE A 110 -2.38 4.19 -11.63
C PHE A 110 -3.59 4.81 -10.93
N GLY A 111 -3.37 5.60 -9.88
CA GLY A 111 -4.42 6.35 -9.19
C GLY A 111 -5.14 7.34 -10.10
N ASP A 112 -4.45 7.94 -11.06
CA ASP A 112 -5.08 8.83 -12.05
C ASP A 112 -6.07 8.08 -12.96
N LEU A 113 -5.82 6.80 -13.27
CA LEU A 113 -6.79 5.96 -13.98
C LEU A 113 -8.05 5.74 -13.14
N LEU A 114 -7.89 5.47 -11.84
CA LEU A 114 -9.02 5.33 -10.92
C LEU A 114 -9.83 6.63 -10.82
N VAL A 115 -9.16 7.78 -10.72
CA VAL A 115 -9.80 9.11 -10.75
C VAL A 115 -10.62 9.28 -12.03
N ALA A 116 -9.99 9.07 -13.19
CA ALA A 116 -10.62 9.30 -14.49
C ALA A 116 -11.85 8.41 -14.71
N ARG A 117 -11.81 7.16 -14.26
CA ARG A 117 -12.88 6.17 -14.52
C ARG A 117 -13.98 6.17 -13.47
N HIS A 118 -13.62 6.42 -12.20
CA HIS A 118 -14.55 6.29 -11.09
C HIS A 118 -15.03 7.63 -10.53
N GLY A 119 -14.48 8.75 -11.01
CA GLY A 119 -14.84 10.10 -10.55
C GLY A 119 -14.39 10.37 -9.11
N LEU A 120 -13.28 9.75 -8.69
CA LEU A 120 -12.67 10.02 -7.39
C LEU A 120 -11.88 11.33 -7.42
N GLN A 121 -11.53 11.85 -6.25
CA GLN A 121 -10.69 13.04 -6.13
C GLN A 121 -9.47 12.75 -5.27
N TRP A 122 -8.32 13.29 -5.67
CA TRP A 122 -7.12 13.25 -4.83
C TRP A 122 -7.31 14.16 -3.61
N VAL A 123 -7.00 13.62 -2.43
CA VAL A 123 -6.98 14.33 -1.15
C VAL A 123 -5.72 13.98 -0.37
N VAL A 124 -5.41 14.80 0.63
CA VAL A 124 -4.49 14.43 1.71
C VAL A 124 -5.32 13.77 2.80
N TYR A 125 -4.92 12.59 3.21
CA TYR A 125 -5.45 11.87 4.36
C TYR A 125 -4.33 11.83 5.41
N GLU A 126 -4.57 12.28 6.62
CA GLU A 126 -3.57 12.32 7.69
C GLU A 126 -4.13 11.64 8.93
N ASP A 127 -3.45 10.62 9.40
CA ASP A 127 -3.75 9.90 10.65
C ASP A 127 -2.55 9.99 11.61
N GLU A 128 -2.58 9.22 12.69
CA GLU A 128 -1.49 9.14 13.67
C GLU A 128 -0.14 8.68 13.08
N TYR A 129 -0.16 7.96 11.94
CA TYR A 129 1.04 7.50 11.23
C TYR A 129 1.54 8.53 10.19
N GLY A 130 0.75 9.57 9.92
CA GLY A 130 1.11 10.74 9.16
C GLY A 130 0.35 10.93 7.85
N ALA A 131 0.76 11.94 7.08
CA ALA A 131 0.06 12.34 5.87
C ALA A 131 0.34 11.43 4.66
N SER A 132 -0.73 10.97 4.03
CA SER A 132 -0.76 10.21 2.79
C SER A 132 -1.61 10.90 1.72
N LYS A 133 -1.37 10.55 0.45
CA LYS A 133 -2.23 10.97 -0.67
C LYS A 133 -3.17 9.83 -0.99
N ALA A 134 -4.47 10.12 -0.96
CA ALA A 134 -5.54 9.15 -1.15
C ALA A 134 -6.51 9.62 -2.22
N LEU A 135 -7.33 8.69 -2.71
CA LEU A 135 -8.49 8.98 -3.54
C LEU A 135 -9.74 8.90 -2.68
N ARG A 136 -10.54 9.97 -2.68
CA ARG A 136 -11.81 10.05 -1.95
C ARG A 136 -12.98 10.04 -2.92
N TRP A 137 -14.07 9.38 -2.53
CA TRP A 137 -15.35 9.57 -3.20
C TRP A 137 -16.15 10.69 -2.54
N ARG A 138 -16.32 11.81 -3.25
CA ARG A 138 -17.06 13.00 -2.76
C ARG A 138 -16.57 13.39 -1.35
N GLN A 139 -17.48 13.66 -0.43
CA GLN A 139 -17.20 13.98 0.97
C GLN A 139 -17.47 12.78 1.90
N THR A 140 -17.34 11.55 1.39
CA THR A 140 -17.52 10.32 2.18
C THR A 140 -16.19 9.83 2.76
N ASP A 141 -16.23 8.98 3.77
CA ASP A 141 -15.04 8.39 4.39
C ASP A 141 -14.62 7.09 3.69
N ASN A 142 -14.77 7.06 2.37
CA ASN A 142 -14.30 6.00 1.50
C ASN A 142 -13.01 6.44 0.79
N PHE A 143 -11.90 5.82 1.17
CA PHE A 143 -10.57 6.15 0.67
C PHE A 143 -9.93 4.98 -0.08
N VAL A 144 -9.18 5.28 -1.13
CA VAL A 144 -8.30 4.34 -1.83
C VAL A 144 -6.88 4.88 -1.79
N PHE A 145 -5.90 4.04 -1.47
CA PHE A 145 -4.51 4.45 -1.27
C PHE A 145 -3.59 3.86 -2.36
N PRO A 146 -3.65 4.36 -3.60
CA PRO A 146 -2.89 3.78 -4.71
C PRO A 146 -1.38 4.06 -4.62
N VAL A 147 -0.96 5.09 -3.88
CA VAL A 147 0.44 5.53 -3.82
C VAL A 147 1.36 4.42 -3.31
N THR A 148 1.00 3.74 -2.23
CA THR A 148 1.85 2.70 -1.64
C THR A 148 1.50 1.29 -2.11
N LEU A 149 0.47 1.14 -2.96
CA LEU A 149 -0.06 -0.13 -3.42
C LEU A 149 1.05 -1.04 -3.95
N PHE A 150 1.80 -0.58 -4.96
CA PHE A 150 2.85 -1.39 -5.57
C PHE A 150 4.08 -1.55 -4.67
N SER A 151 4.51 -0.50 -3.97
CA SER A 151 5.70 -0.58 -3.12
C SER A 151 5.53 -1.57 -1.97
N LYS A 152 4.32 -1.66 -1.38
CA LYS A 152 4.02 -2.64 -0.33
C LYS A 152 4.07 -4.07 -0.86
N ARG A 153 3.49 -4.33 -2.05
CA ARG A 153 3.57 -5.65 -2.67
C ARG A 153 5.00 -6.09 -2.93
N VAL A 154 5.82 -5.20 -3.48
CA VAL A 154 7.26 -5.46 -3.67
C VAL A 154 7.97 -5.73 -2.34
N GLN A 155 7.68 -4.95 -1.30
CA GLN A 155 8.26 -5.13 0.03
C GLN A 155 7.94 -6.52 0.63
N PHE A 156 6.73 -7.03 0.40
CA PHE A 156 6.27 -8.32 0.90
C PHE A 156 6.38 -9.47 -0.12
N GLU A 157 7.11 -9.26 -1.22
CA GLU A 157 7.32 -10.25 -2.29
C GLU A 157 6.00 -10.80 -2.88
N GLU A 158 4.95 -9.97 -2.88
CA GLU A 158 3.65 -10.31 -3.43
C GLU A 158 3.65 -10.09 -4.96
N ALA A 159 3.05 -11.03 -5.69
CA ALA A 159 2.88 -10.91 -7.12
C ALA A 159 2.02 -9.69 -7.48
N ILE A 160 2.41 -8.98 -8.54
CA ILE A 160 1.69 -7.81 -9.03
C ILE A 160 1.05 -8.15 -10.38
N ASP A 161 -0.27 -8.31 -10.36
CA ASP A 161 -1.12 -8.29 -11.55
C ASP A 161 -1.88 -6.96 -11.59
N VAL A 162 -1.39 -6.01 -12.37
CA VAL A 162 -1.91 -4.64 -12.47
C VAL A 162 -3.35 -4.64 -13.01
N VAL A 163 -3.68 -5.53 -13.95
CA VAL A 163 -5.01 -5.59 -14.56
C VAL A 163 -6.01 -6.13 -13.54
N ASN A 164 -5.67 -7.21 -12.85
CA ASN A 164 -6.52 -7.76 -11.81
C ASN A 164 -6.66 -6.80 -10.62
N LEU A 165 -5.57 -6.16 -10.17
CA LEU A 165 -5.62 -5.15 -9.11
C LEU A 165 -6.56 -3.99 -9.48
N TYR A 166 -6.53 -3.54 -10.73
CA TYR A 166 -7.46 -2.53 -11.20
C TYR A 166 -8.91 -3.02 -11.17
N ALA A 167 -9.17 -4.26 -11.61
CA ALA A 167 -10.49 -4.85 -11.62
C ALA A 167 -11.07 -4.99 -10.20
N GLU A 168 -10.29 -5.52 -9.26
CA GLU A 168 -10.67 -5.69 -7.85
C GLU A 168 -10.96 -4.35 -7.17
N LEU A 169 -10.07 -3.36 -7.35
CA LEU A 169 -10.29 -2.01 -6.83
C LEU A 169 -11.52 -1.37 -7.46
N SER A 170 -11.75 -1.56 -8.76
CA SER A 170 -12.92 -1.02 -9.45
C SER A 170 -14.23 -1.63 -8.94
N GLN A 171 -14.25 -2.92 -8.65
CA GLN A 171 -15.40 -3.58 -8.01
C GLN A 171 -15.63 -3.03 -6.60
N THR A 172 -14.57 -2.91 -5.80
CA THR A 172 -14.64 -2.33 -4.44
C THR A 172 -15.17 -0.90 -4.46
N ILE A 173 -14.66 -0.07 -5.37
CA ILE A 173 -15.10 1.31 -5.58
C ILE A 173 -16.57 1.37 -5.98
N THR A 174 -16.99 0.52 -6.90
CA THR A 174 -18.40 0.45 -7.32
C THR A 174 -19.30 0.05 -6.16
N ALA A 175 -18.89 -0.94 -5.36
CA ALA A 175 -19.65 -1.43 -4.23
C ALA A 175 -19.81 -0.38 -3.13
N PHE A 176 -18.75 0.36 -2.76
CA PHE A 176 -18.91 1.41 -1.75
C PHE A 176 -19.68 2.63 -2.28
N LYS A 177 -19.60 2.94 -3.59
CA LYS A 177 -20.41 4.01 -4.20
C LYS A 177 -21.91 3.70 -4.20
N ALA A 178 -22.28 2.42 -4.17
CA ALA A 178 -23.66 1.97 -4.15
C ALA A 178 -24.27 1.92 -2.74
N ARG A 179 -23.45 1.97 -1.68
CA ARG A 179 -23.96 2.01 -0.31
C ARG A 179 -24.57 3.39 -0.04
N PRO A 180 -25.80 3.46 0.50
CA PRO A 180 -26.36 4.71 0.97
C PRO A 180 -25.45 5.27 2.08
N GLU A 181 -25.26 6.59 2.06
CA GLU A 181 -24.53 7.31 3.10
C GLU A 181 -25.13 6.92 4.46
N PRO A 182 -24.32 6.53 5.47
CA PRO A 182 -24.86 6.33 6.80
C PRO A 182 -25.56 7.63 7.19
N LEU A 183 -26.85 7.52 7.53
CA LEU A 183 -27.64 8.65 7.99
C LEU A 183 -26.83 9.35 9.08
N GLN A 184 -26.38 10.57 8.81
CA GLN A 184 -25.87 11.45 9.86
C GLN A 184 -27.05 11.66 10.81
N MET A 185 -27.08 10.89 11.89
CA MET A 185 -28.06 11.09 12.95
C MET A 185 -27.75 12.46 13.56
N PRO A 186 -28.74 13.36 13.61
CA PRO A 186 -28.56 14.73 14.08
C PRO A 186 -28.16 14.80 15.56
#